data_AF-B4MKG0-F1
#
_entry.id   AF-B4MKG0-F1
#
_cell.length_a   1.000
_cell.length_b   1.000
_cell.length_c   1.000
_cell.angle_alpha   90.00
_cell.angle_beta   90.00
_cell.angle_gamma   90.00
#
_symmetry.space_group_name_H-M   'P 1'
#
loop_
_entity.id
_entity.type
_entity.pdbx_description
1 polymer ?
#
loop_
_entity_poly.entity_id
_entity_poly.type
_entity_poly.pdbx_seq_one_letter_code
_entity_poly.pdbx_strand_id
1 'polypeptide(L)'
;MLAITTLVGLILIGLCFSLTKAHPFDFLDESIDDFDDCLSQNNITLDEYEQFELFENLKNILNEKVEWRYKCNIHCQLERQPRPWLNEQGKMDLQLMNISNTETGEAIATCMTNAEDEQCSYSFKLVLCAFANNFPLIEYETEMEIEEYAEETNNDDDDYDNCG
;
A
#
# COMPACT_ATOMS: atom_id res chain seq x y z
N MET A 1 8.11 -15.57 55.99
CA MET A 1 8.11 -14.40 55.09
C MET A 1 9.22 -14.59 54.07
N LEU A 2 8.85 -15.10 52.90
CA LEU A 2 9.72 -15.19 51.72
C LEU A 2 8.83 -14.84 50.54
N ALA A 3 8.98 -13.63 50.02
CA ALA A 3 8.35 -13.21 48.78
C ALA A 3 9.47 -12.98 47.78
N ILE A 4 9.62 -13.95 46.90
CA ILE A 4 10.51 -13.97 45.74
C ILE A 4 10.06 -12.82 44.84
N THR A 5 10.74 -11.69 44.95
CA THR A 5 10.59 -10.53 44.07
C THR A 5 11.68 -10.62 43.03
N THR A 6 11.42 -11.31 41.92
CA THR A 6 12.15 -11.17 40.65
C THR A 6 11.64 -12.24 39.68
N LEU A 7 10.59 -11.94 38.92
CA LEU A 7 10.28 -12.56 37.61
C LEU A 7 9.00 -11.91 37.03
N VAL A 8 8.99 -10.59 36.88
CA VAL A 8 7.98 -9.87 36.08
C VAL A 8 8.67 -8.86 35.14
N GLY A 9 9.86 -9.22 34.66
CA GLY A 9 10.76 -8.30 33.96
C GLY A 9 11.19 -8.71 32.56
N LEU A 10 10.59 -9.74 31.96
CA LEU A 10 10.99 -10.26 30.64
C LEU A 10 9.81 -10.75 29.79
N ILE A 11 8.69 -10.02 29.80
CA ILE A 11 7.68 -10.09 28.73
C ILE A 11 7.38 -8.65 28.29
N LEU A 12 8.43 -7.99 27.79
CA LEU A 12 8.34 -6.80 26.93
C LEU A 12 8.90 -7.16 25.55
N ILE A 13 8.64 -8.38 25.09
CA ILE A 13 8.71 -8.75 23.67
C ILE A 13 7.30 -8.58 23.15
N GLY A 14 6.87 -7.33 23.04
CA GLY A 14 5.52 -6.99 22.65
C GLY A 14 5.60 -5.73 21.82
N LEU A 15 5.40 -5.92 20.52
CA LEU A 15 5.08 -4.88 19.54
C LEU A 15 6.30 -4.16 18.92
N CYS A 16 7.14 -4.91 18.21
CA CYS A 16 7.56 -4.41 16.91
C CYS A 16 6.33 -4.44 16.00
N PHE A 17 5.45 -3.44 16.13
CA PHE A 17 4.57 -3.12 15.01
C PHE A 17 5.52 -2.72 13.88
N SER A 18 5.77 -3.64 12.96
CA SER A 18 6.06 -3.24 11.59
C SER A 18 4.85 -2.42 11.18
N LEU A 19 4.89 -1.09 11.36
CA LEU A 19 4.06 -0.21 10.56
C LEU A 19 4.48 -0.54 9.14
N THR A 20 3.71 -1.39 8.46
CA THR A 20 3.75 -1.47 7.01
C THR A 20 3.60 -0.02 6.57
N LYS A 21 4.67 0.51 5.97
CA LYS A 21 4.74 1.91 5.57
C LYS A 21 3.82 2.05 4.38
N ALA A 22 2.52 2.23 4.66
CA ALA A 22 1.53 2.39 3.62
C ALA A 22 1.98 3.53 2.69
N HIS A 23 2.07 3.22 1.41
CA HIS A 23 2.35 4.16 0.34
C HIS A 23 1.03 4.69 -0.24
N PRO A 24 0.96 5.95 -0.70
CA PRO A 24 -0.27 6.49 -1.29
C PRO A 24 -0.81 5.70 -2.49
N PHE A 25 0.03 4.88 -3.12
CA PHE A 25 -0.29 4.14 -4.33
C PHE A 25 -0.52 2.65 -4.10
N ASP A 26 -0.37 2.15 -2.87
CA ASP A 26 -0.55 0.72 -2.53
C ASP A 26 -1.96 0.19 -2.85
N PHE A 27 -2.94 1.08 -3.01
CA PHE A 27 -4.31 0.70 -3.36
C PHE A 27 -4.54 0.48 -4.86
N LEU A 28 -3.57 0.86 -5.71
CA LEU A 28 -3.70 0.74 -7.15
C LEU A 28 -3.59 -0.74 -7.52
N ASP A 29 -4.75 -1.36 -7.72
CA ASP A 29 -4.90 -2.76 -8.09
C ASP A 29 -5.20 -2.84 -9.59
N GLU A 30 -4.15 -2.64 -10.39
CA GLU A 30 -4.24 -2.70 -11.84
C GLU A 30 -3.59 -3.96 -12.41
N SER A 31 -4.11 -4.40 -13.56
CA SER A 31 -3.48 -5.50 -14.28
C SER A 31 -2.08 -5.08 -14.73
N ILE A 32 -1.16 -6.05 -14.86
CA ILE A 32 0.20 -5.79 -15.36
C ILE A 32 0.16 -5.07 -16.72
N ASP A 33 -0.80 -5.43 -17.59
CA ASP A 33 -0.97 -4.83 -18.90
C ASP A 33 -1.37 -3.34 -18.79
N ASP A 34 -2.25 -2.99 -17.83
CA ASP A 34 -2.68 -1.61 -17.61
C ASP A 34 -1.56 -0.75 -17.02
N PHE A 35 -0.79 -1.32 -16.08
CA PHE A 35 0.39 -0.68 -15.49
C PHE A 35 1.43 -0.34 -16.55
N ASP A 36 1.83 -1.33 -17.37
CA ASP A 36 2.84 -1.16 -18.42
C ASP A 36 2.39 -0.15 -19.49
N ASP A 37 1.11 -0.17 -19.85
CA ASP A 37 0.52 0.80 -20.78
C ASP A 37 0.60 2.23 -20.22
N CYS A 38 0.26 2.43 -18.94
CA CYS A 38 0.31 3.75 -18.31
C CYS A 38 1.73 4.29 -18.23
N LEU A 39 2.72 3.43 -17.90
CA LEU A 39 4.14 3.79 -17.93
C LEU A 39 4.57 4.24 -19.33
N SER A 40 4.25 3.42 -20.34
CA SER A 40 4.60 3.67 -21.74
C SER A 40 4.00 4.98 -22.27
N GLN A 41 2.71 5.23 -22.02
CA GLN A 41 2.03 6.47 -22.44
C GLN A 41 2.65 7.74 -21.84
N ASN A 42 3.23 7.62 -20.65
CA ASN A 42 3.83 8.73 -19.93
C ASN A 42 5.36 8.80 -20.06
N ASN A 43 5.95 7.97 -20.93
CA ASN A 43 7.39 7.87 -21.12
C ASN A 43 8.15 7.65 -19.80
N ILE A 44 7.69 6.69 -18.99
CA ILE A 44 8.33 6.27 -17.74
C ILE A 44 8.79 4.83 -17.92
N THR A 45 10.05 4.55 -17.58
CA THR A 45 10.51 3.16 -17.50
C THR A 45 10.11 2.54 -16.15
N LEU A 46 10.05 1.21 -16.09
CA LEU A 46 9.83 0.51 -14.82
C LEU A 46 10.82 0.96 -13.74
N ASP A 47 12.11 0.98 -14.05
CA ASP A 47 13.16 1.44 -13.12
C ASP A 47 12.90 2.87 -12.61
N GLU A 48 12.48 3.79 -13.47
CA GLU A 48 12.15 5.17 -13.08
C GLU A 48 10.95 5.21 -12.13
N TYR A 49 9.93 4.39 -12.40
CA TYR A 49 8.75 4.27 -11.55
C TYR A 49 9.09 3.67 -10.19
N GLU A 50 9.88 2.60 -10.14
CA GLU A 50 10.33 1.98 -8.90
C GLU A 50 11.09 2.99 -8.04
N GLN A 51 12.01 3.77 -8.63
CA GLN A 51 12.71 4.86 -7.93
C GLN A 51 11.77 5.97 -7.46
N PHE A 52 10.73 6.26 -8.23
CA PHE A 52 9.71 7.25 -7.88
C PHE A 52 8.91 6.81 -6.65
N GLU A 53 8.51 5.54 -6.54
CA GLU A 53 7.72 5.00 -5.44
C GLU A 53 8.52 4.62 -4.18
N LEU A 54 9.85 4.65 -4.25
CA LEU A 54 10.69 4.39 -3.09
C LEU A 54 10.28 5.28 -1.89
N PHE A 55 10.31 4.67 -0.70
CA PHE A 55 9.99 5.37 0.56
C PHE A 55 10.88 6.62 0.78
N GLU A 56 12.11 6.59 0.28
CA GLU A 56 13.04 7.72 0.28
C GLU A 56 12.48 8.95 -0.45
N ASN A 57 11.66 8.74 -1.48
CA ASN A 57 11.03 9.79 -2.27
C ASN A 57 9.64 10.21 -1.74
N LEU A 58 9.09 9.51 -0.73
CA LEU A 58 7.76 9.76 -0.17
C LEU A 58 7.56 11.22 0.24
N LYS A 59 8.59 11.89 0.79
CA LYS A 59 8.49 13.31 1.13
C LYS A 59 8.23 14.19 -0.10
N ASN A 60 8.84 13.91 -1.24
CA ASN A 60 8.59 14.67 -2.46
C ASN A 60 7.19 14.38 -2.99
N ILE A 61 6.75 13.12 -2.97
CA ILE A 61 5.39 12.69 -3.32
C ILE A 61 4.35 13.45 -2.49
N LEU A 62 4.45 13.40 -1.15
CA LEU A 62 3.49 14.05 -0.24
C LEU A 62 3.48 15.58 -0.35
N ASN A 63 4.55 16.18 -0.86
CA ASN A 63 4.63 17.62 -1.14
C ASN A 63 4.36 17.96 -2.61
N GLU A 64 3.94 17.00 -3.43
CA GLU A 64 3.63 17.15 -4.86
C GLU A 64 4.81 17.65 -5.70
N LYS A 65 6.05 17.44 -5.23
CA LYS A 65 7.30 17.85 -5.87
C LYS A 65 7.86 16.74 -6.76
N VAL A 66 7.04 16.31 -7.71
CA VAL A 66 7.36 15.24 -8.66
C VAL A 66 7.12 15.72 -10.09
N GLU A 67 7.78 15.09 -11.07
CA GLU A 67 7.59 15.46 -12.47
C GLU A 67 6.15 15.20 -12.93
N TRP A 68 5.67 16.02 -13.86
CA TRP A 68 4.30 15.95 -14.38
C TRP A 68 3.94 14.56 -14.94
N ARG A 69 4.89 13.89 -15.62
CA ARG A 69 4.67 12.55 -16.17
C ARG A 69 4.29 11.51 -15.11
N TYR A 70 4.86 11.58 -13.90
CA TYR A 70 4.50 10.66 -12.81
C TYR A 70 3.08 10.93 -12.32
N LYS A 71 2.66 12.21 -12.25
CA LYS A 71 1.28 12.56 -11.93
C LYS A 71 0.30 12.00 -12.96
N CYS A 72 0.66 12.07 -14.24
CA CYS A 72 -0.18 11.53 -15.31
C CYS A 72 -0.19 10.00 -15.35
N ASN A 73 0.90 9.36 -14.95
CA ASN A 73 0.91 7.93 -14.73
C ASN A 73 -0.12 7.54 -13.67
N ILE A 74 -0.07 8.15 -12.48
CA ILE A 74 -1.06 7.89 -11.42
C ILE A 74 -2.49 8.18 -11.88
N HIS A 75 -2.71 9.24 -12.66
CA HIS A 75 -4.02 9.51 -13.27
C HIS A 75 -4.48 8.36 -14.18
N CYS A 76 -3.62 7.90 -15.10
CA CYS A 76 -3.91 6.78 -15.99
C CYS A 76 -4.27 5.50 -15.22
N GLN A 77 -3.48 5.17 -14.19
CA GLN A 77 -3.73 4.01 -13.33
C GLN A 77 -5.06 4.15 -12.59
N LEU A 78 -5.36 5.35 -12.07
CA LEU A 78 -6.61 5.65 -11.37
C LEU A 78 -7.85 5.51 -12.27
N GLU A 79 -7.76 5.88 -13.54
CA GLU A 79 -8.85 5.73 -14.52
C GLU A 79 -9.14 4.27 -14.86
N ARG A 80 -8.14 3.39 -14.71
CA ARG A 80 -8.23 1.95 -15.05
C ARG A 80 -8.56 1.06 -13.86
N GLN A 81 -8.64 1.63 -12.66
CA GLN A 81 -9.02 0.89 -11.47
C GLN A 81 -10.39 0.21 -11.63
N PRO A 82 -10.56 -1.05 -11.19
CA PRO A 82 -11.85 -1.74 -11.24
C PRO A 82 -12.97 -0.99 -10.50
N ARG A 83 -12.60 -0.20 -9.48
CA ARG A 83 -13.49 0.68 -8.73
C ARG A 83 -13.12 2.13 -9.03
N PRO A 84 -13.88 2.81 -9.91
CA PRO A 84 -13.53 4.16 -10.33
C PRO A 84 -13.64 5.15 -9.17
N TRP A 85 -12.75 6.13 -9.13
CA TRP A 85 -12.84 7.27 -8.19
C TRP A 85 -13.27 8.57 -8.89
N LEU A 86 -13.13 8.60 -10.21
CA LEU A 86 -13.42 9.73 -11.06
C LEU A 86 -14.73 9.48 -11.80
N ASN A 87 -15.53 10.54 -11.95
CA ASN A 87 -16.68 10.54 -12.85
C ASN A 87 -16.27 10.78 -14.31
N GLU A 88 -17.25 10.80 -15.23
CA GLU A 88 -17.04 11.02 -16.67
C GLU A 88 -16.35 12.35 -17.02
N GLN A 89 -16.26 13.30 -16.07
CA GLN A 89 -15.59 14.58 -16.25
C GLN A 89 -14.16 14.60 -15.67
N GLY A 90 -13.67 13.46 -15.17
CA GLY A 90 -12.37 13.34 -14.51
C GLY A 90 -12.33 14.03 -13.14
N LYS A 91 -13.49 14.22 -12.49
CA LYS A 91 -13.59 14.83 -11.16
C LYS A 91 -13.94 13.78 -10.11
N MET A 92 -13.50 14.01 -8.88
CA MET A 92 -13.76 13.12 -7.74
C MET A 92 -15.27 12.91 -7.55
N ASP A 93 -15.67 11.64 -7.36
CA ASP A 93 -17.03 11.27 -6.98
C ASP A 93 -17.00 10.40 -5.73
N LEU A 94 -17.51 10.95 -4.61
CA LEU A 94 -17.50 10.26 -3.32
C LEU A 94 -18.32 8.96 -3.32
N GLN A 95 -19.34 8.85 -4.18
CA GLN A 95 -20.13 7.63 -4.31
C GLN A 95 -19.36 6.55 -5.06
N LEU A 96 -18.66 6.92 -6.14
CA LEU A 96 -17.81 5.98 -6.89
C LEU A 96 -16.63 5.49 -6.05
N MET A 97 -16.03 6.39 -5.25
CA MET A 97 -15.02 6.04 -4.25
C MET A 97 -15.56 5.11 -3.15
N ASN A 98 -16.88 4.90 -3.02
CA ASN A 98 -17.49 4.08 -1.98
C ASN A 98 -17.11 4.51 -0.55
N ILE A 99 -17.01 5.82 -0.31
CA ILE A 99 -16.73 6.36 1.02
C ILE A 99 -18.00 6.28 1.87
N SER A 100 -18.00 5.36 2.84
CA SER A 100 -19.13 5.16 3.76
C SER A 100 -19.14 6.12 4.95
N ASN A 101 -17.99 6.70 5.30
CA ASN A 101 -17.85 7.66 6.39
C ASN A 101 -17.92 9.10 5.87
N THR A 102 -18.96 9.83 6.26
CA THR A 102 -19.17 11.23 5.89
C THR A 102 -18.00 12.13 6.28
N GLU A 103 -17.37 11.93 7.44
CA GLU A 103 -16.24 12.74 7.91
C GLU A 103 -15.03 12.59 6.99
N THR A 104 -14.71 11.35 6.59
CA THR A 104 -13.66 11.06 5.61
C THR A 104 -13.96 11.73 4.26
N GLY A 105 -15.21 11.64 3.80
CA GLY A 105 -15.63 12.27 2.53
C GLY A 105 -15.51 13.79 2.56
N GLU A 106 -15.94 14.43 3.65
CA GLU A 106 -15.83 15.88 3.84
C GLU A 106 -14.36 16.33 3.95
N ALA A 107 -13.51 15.56 4.64
CA ALA A 107 -12.09 15.86 4.77
C ALA A 107 -11.35 15.76 3.43
N ILE A 108 -11.63 14.73 2.62
CA ILE A 108 -11.08 14.60 1.26
C ILE A 108 -11.59 15.75 0.38
N ALA A 109 -12.89 16.04 0.38
CA ALA A 109 -13.45 17.14 -0.40
C ALA A 109 -12.83 18.49 -0.01
N THR A 110 -12.61 18.73 1.28
CA THR A 110 -11.92 19.92 1.78
C THR A 110 -10.48 19.98 1.30
N CYS A 111 -9.74 18.87 1.36
CA CYS A 111 -8.37 18.77 0.85
C CYS A 111 -8.28 19.11 -0.65
N MET A 112 -9.29 18.71 -1.43
CA MET A 112 -9.38 18.94 -2.88
C MET A 112 -9.77 20.36 -3.28
N THR A 113 -10.14 21.24 -2.35
CA THR A 113 -10.49 22.64 -2.66
C THR A 113 -9.35 23.44 -3.30
N ASN A 114 -8.10 23.02 -3.06
CA ASN A 114 -6.90 23.65 -3.63
C ASN A 114 -6.28 22.82 -4.77
N ALA A 115 -6.99 21.82 -5.29
CA ALA A 115 -6.48 21.03 -6.40
C ALA A 115 -6.38 21.88 -7.68
N GLU A 116 -5.33 21.64 -8.46
CA GLU A 116 -5.20 22.23 -9.79
C GLU A 116 -6.26 21.64 -10.74
N ASP A 117 -6.70 22.41 -11.73
CA ASP A 117 -7.68 21.94 -12.72
C ASP A 117 -7.10 20.97 -13.75
N GLU A 118 -5.79 21.00 -13.94
CA GLU A 118 -5.07 20.08 -14.81
C GLU A 118 -5.25 18.64 -14.29
N GLN A 119 -5.68 17.73 -15.17
CA GLN A 119 -6.24 16.43 -14.77
C GLN A 119 -5.23 15.55 -14.03
N CYS A 120 -3.97 15.53 -14.45
CA CYS A 120 -2.94 14.72 -13.81
C CYS A 120 -2.65 15.22 -12.39
N SER A 121 -2.43 16.53 -12.21
CA SER A 121 -2.28 17.15 -10.89
C SER A 121 -3.53 16.95 -10.02
N TYR A 122 -4.73 17.05 -10.60
CA TYR A 122 -5.98 16.84 -9.87
C TYR A 122 -6.08 15.42 -9.32
N SER A 123 -5.88 14.40 -10.15
CA SER A 123 -5.94 12.99 -9.73
C SER A 123 -4.82 12.64 -8.75
N PHE A 124 -3.62 13.15 -8.98
CA PHE A 124 -2.51 12.98 -8.04
C PHE A 124 -2.84 13.56 -6.67
N LYS A 125 -3.39 14.79 -6.63
CA LYS A 125 -3.85 15.42 -5.39
C LYS A 125 -4.93 14.61 -4.70
N LEU A 126 -5.88 14.06 -5.47
CA LEU A 126 -6.96 13.23 -4.94
C LEU A 126 -6.42 12.01 -4.21
N VAL A 127 -5.47 11.29 -4.80
CA VAL A 127 -4.83 10.14 -4.17
C VAL A 127 -4.15 10.53 -2.86
N LEU A 128 -3.40 11.63 -2.84
CA LEU A 128 -2.76 12.10 -1.61
C LEU A 128 -3.77 12.54 -0.54
N CYS A 129 -4.86 13.21 -0.94
CA CYS A 129 -5.93 13.60 -0.04
C CYS A 129 -6.64 12.37 0.56
N ALA A 130 -6.89 11.34 -0.24
CA ALA A 130 -7.45 10.08 0.23
C ALA A 130 -6.49 9.39 1.22
N PHE A 131 -5.21 9.25 0.85
CA PHE A 131 -4.18 8.66 1.70
C PHE A 131 -4.04 9.39 3.05
N ALA A 132 -4.00 10.72 3.04
CA ALA A 132 -3.90 11.53 4.26
C ALA A 132 -5.12 11.36 5.20
N ASN A 133 -6.24 10.88 4.68
CA ASN A 133 -7.46 10.57 5.42
C ASN A 133 -7.67 9.05 5.59
N ASN A 134 -6.61 8.25 5.45
CA ASN A 134 -6.60 6.79 5.58
C ASN A 134 -7.61 6.09 4.64
N PHE A 135 -7.70 6.56 3.40
CA PHE A 135 -8.57 6.00 2.37
C PHE A 135 -7.79 5.59 1.11
N PRO A 136 -8.04 4.40 0.54
CA PRO A 136 -8.91 3.36 1.08
C PRO A 136 -8.24 2.69 2.29
N LEU A 137 -9.04 2.04 3.14
CA LEU A 137 -8.49 1.21 4.21
C LEU A 137 -7.86 -0.03 3.56
N ILE A 138 -6.53 -0.09 3.54
CA ILE A 138 -5.79 -1.28 3.13
C ILE A 138 -5.69 -2.18 4.36
N GLU A 139 -6.55 -3.20 4.43
CA GLU A 139 -6.46 -4.23 5.46
C GLU A 139 -5.31 -5.18 5.11
N TYR A 140 -4.15 -5.01 5.75
CA TYR A 140 -3.08 -5.99 5.68
C TYR A 140 -3.46 -7.19 6.55
N GLU A 141 -3.84 -8.32 5.93
CA GLU A 141 -3.98 -9.58 6.66
C GLU A 141 -2.59 -9.95 7.21
N THR A 142 -2.42 -9.88 8.54
CA THR A 142 -1.23 -10.38 9.22
C THR A 142 -1.24 -11.91 9.17
N GLU A 143 -0.70 -12.50 8.11
CA GLU A 143 -0.33 -13.91 8.09
C GLU A 143 0.91 -14.11 8.97
N MET A 144 0.70 -14.38 10.26
CA MET A 144 1.71 -15.04 11.09
C MET A 144 1.72 -16.53 10.74
N GLU A 145 2.50 -16.92 9.74
CA GLU A 145 2.97 -18.30 9.64
C GLU A 145 4.05 -18.52 10.71
N ILE A 146 3.63 -19.01 11.87
CA ILE A 146 4.54 -19.65 12.81
C ILE A 146 4.71 -21.08 12.28
N GLU A 147 5.77 -21.33 11.51
CA GLU A 147 6.26 -22.70 11.28
C GLU A 147 6.75 -23.27 12.61
N GLU A 148 5.84 -23.96 13.31
CA GLU A 148 6.17 -24.83 14.43
C GLU A 148 6.92 -26.05 13.89
N TYR A 149 8.26 -26.00 13.91
CA TYR A 149 9.09 -27.18 13.71
C TYR A 149 8.88 -28.13 14.91
N ALA A 150 7.94 -29.06 14.77
CA ALA A 150 7.87 -30.23 15.62
C ALA A 150 8.93 -31.25 15.13
N GLU A 151 9.95 -31.47 15.98
CA GLU A 151 10.88 -32.60 15.87
C GLU A 151 10.09 -33.92 15.92
N GLU A 152 10.08 -34.68 14.82
CA GLU A 152 9.79 -36.12 14.91
C GLU A 152 11.11 -36.88 15.01
N THR A 153 11.52 -37.14 16.25
CA THR A 153 12.31 -38.32 16.56
C THR A 153 11.47 -39.56 16.29
N ASN A 154 11.94 -40.48 15.46
CA ASN A 154 11.79 -41.92 15.71
C ASN A 154 12.97 -42.66 15.08
N ASN A 155 13.72 -43.32 15.96
CA ASN A 155 14.72 -44.32 15.63
C ASN A 155 14.03 -45.64 15.24
N ASP A 156 14.88 -46.49 14.66
CA ASP A 156 14.84 -47.95 14.61
C ASP A 156 14.19 -48.61 13.37
N ASP A 157 15.13 -49.09 12.54
CA ASP A 157 15.24 -50.46 11.98
C ASP A 157 14.23 -50.91 10.90
N ASP A 158 14.73 -51.06 9.66
CA ASP A 158 14.99 -52.40 9.09
C ASP A 158 15.51 -52.32 7.63
N ASP A 159 16.74 -52.84 7.46
CA ASP A 159 17.24 -53.75 6.41
C ASP A 159 16.68 -53.68 4.97
N TYR A 160 17.54 -53.40 3.98
CA TYR A 160 17.80 -54.26 2.79
C TYR A 160 18.89 -53.66 1.87
N ASP A 161 20.05 -54.33 1.88
CA ASP A 161 21.01 -54.63 0.79
C ASP A 161 21.21 -53.71 -0.45
N ASN A 162 22.45 -53.20 -0.53
CA ASN A 162 23.50 -53.52 -1.52
C ASN A 162 23.29 -53.27 -3.05
N CYS A 163 24.07 -52.35 -3.63
CA CYS A 163 25.22 -52.64 -4.51
C CYS A 163 25.69 -51.39 -5.29
N GLY A 164 26.97 -51.04 -5.10
CA GLY A 164 27.72 -50.05 -5.86
C GLY A 164 29.04 -49.70 -5.18
#